data_AF-A0A2M7GJS0-F1
#
_entry.id   AF-A0A2M7GJS0-F1
#
_cell.length_a   1.000
_cell.length_b   1.000
_cell.length_c   1.000
_cell.angle_alpha   90.00
_cell.angle_beta   90.00
_cell.angle_gamma   90.00
#
_symmetry.space_group_name_H-M   'P 1'
#
loop_
_entity.id
_entity.type
_entity.pdbx_description
1 polymer ?
#
loop_
_entity_poly.entity_id
_entity_poly.type
_entity_poly.pdbx_seq_one_letter_code
_entity_poly.pdbx_strand_id
1 'polypeptide(L)'
;MIAMSGRLFDDAGGSTNMTTDTLGKRLFTYAVITDTHLNQGETECNSPFEVNKLANARMRHVVRDLNAREVDFVLHLGDLLHPVPHIPHLYERAAQCFKDQVKDLRH
;
A
#
# COMPACT_ATOMS: atom_id res chain seq x y z
N MET A 1 0.06 -7.56 4.73
CA MET A 1 0.54 -6.25 4.21
C MET A 1 1.86 -6.43 3.51
N ILE A 2 1.77 -6.43 2.19
CA ILE A 2 2.91 -6.42 1.29
C ILE A 2 2.84 -5.09 0.55
N ALA A 3 3.88 -4.28 0.67
CA ALA A 3 4.07 -3.08 -0.13
C ALA A 3 5.26 -3.34 -1.04
N MET A 4 5.04 -3.33 -2.36
CA MET A 4 6.12 -3.45 -3.34
C MET A 4 6.16 -2.19 -4.19
N SER A 5 7.34 -1.59 -4.33
CA SER A 5 7.63 -0.58 -5.35
C SER A 5 8.41 -1.24 -6.47
N GLY A 6 7.84 -1.28 -7.68
CA GLY A 6 8.55 -1.76 -8.86
C GLY A 6 9.40 -0.64 -9.47
N ARG A 7 10.64 -0.93 -9.87
CA ARG A 7 11.39 -0.11 -10.84
C ARG A 7 11.33 -0.82 -12.19
N LEU A 8 10.82 -0.15 -13.20
CA LEU A 8 10.95 -0.54 -14.61
C LEU A 8 11.75 0.60 -15.29
N PHE A 9 12.69 0.25 -16.17
CA PHE A 9 13.88 1.02 -16.56
C PHE A 9 13.59 2.31 -17.39
N ASP A 10 14.50 3.30 -17.30
CA ASP A 10 14.49 4.56 -18.09
C ASP A 10 15.71 4.60 -19.02
N ASP A 11 15.48 4.78 -20.34
CA ASP A 11 16.51 5.17 -21.31
C ASP A 11 16.15 6.51 -21.97
N ALA A 12 17.07 7.48 -21.87
CA ALA A 12 17.07 8.70 -22.66
C ALA A 12 18.52 9.13 -22.97
N GLY A 13 19.17 8.42 -23.90
CA GLY A 13 19.97 9.03 -24.95
C GLY A 13 21.50 9.12 -24.78
N GLY A 14 22.22 8.25 -25.52
CA GLY A 14 23.35 8.65 -26.37
C GLY A 14 24.80 8.46 -25.86
N SER A 15 25.40 7.30 -26.17
CA SER A 15 26.74 7.10 -26.78
C SER A 15 27.51 5.90 -26.20
N THR A 16 27.52 4.81 -26.98
CA THR A 16 28.45 3.67 -27.01
C THR A 16 29.12 3.21 -25.71
N ASN A 17 28.47 2.27 -25.03
CA ASN A 17 29.10 1.03 -24.58
C ASN A 17 28.00 -0.01 -24.34
N MET A 18 28.17 -1.23 -24.86
CA MET A 18 27.19 -2.30 -24.71
C MET A 18 26.88 -2.55 -23.23
N THR A 19 25.62 -2.40 -22.82
CA THR A 19 24.93 -3.25 -21.81
C THR A 19 23.50 -2.75 -21.56
N THR A 20 22.54 -3.64 -21.87
CA THR A 20 21.21 -3.76 -21.24
C THR A 20 20.26 -2.54 -21.23
N ASP A 21 19.64 -2.21 -22.37
CA ASP A 21 18.28 -1.68 -22.30
C ASP A 21 17.40 -2.18 -23.46
N THR A 22 16.51 -3.12 -23.16
CA THR A 22 15.67 -3.83 -24.13
C THR A 22 14.18 -3.70 -23.84
N LEU A 23 13.79 -2.81 -22.90
CA LEU A 23 12.43 -2.81 -22.34
C LEU A 23 11.59 -1.59 -22.72
N GLY A 24 12.16 -0.63 -23.46
CA GLY A 24 11.45 0.57 -23.95
C GLY A 24 11.31 1.66 -22.89
N LYS A 25 10.61 2.75 -23.23
CA LYS A 25 10.45 3.93 -22.37
C LYS A 25 9.58 3.62 -21.14
N ARG A 26 10.06 3.91 -19.93
CA ARG A 26 9.23 3.86 -18.71
C ARG A 26 8.15 4.93 -18.74
N LEU A 27 6.94 4.49 -18.39
CA LEU A 27 5.74 5.34 -18.40
C LEU A 27 5.36 5.80 -16.99
N PHE A 28 5.52 4.94 -15.99
CA PHE A 28 5.17 5.23 -14.59
C PHE A 28 5.90 4.28 -13.64
N THR A 29 6.08 4.74 -12.40
CA THR A 29 6.53 3.99 -11.22
C THR A 29 5.38 3.97 -10.23
N TYR A 30 4.95 2.80 -9.78
CA TYR A 30 3.78 2.68 -8.89
C TYR A 30 4.08 1.76 -7.72
N ALA A 31 3.31 1.95 -6.64
CA ALA A 31 3.32 1.04 -5.51
C ALA A 31 2.05 0.20 -5.48
N VAL A 32 2.18 -1.04 -5.02
CA VAL A 32 1.06 -1.95 -4.80
C VAL A 32 0.96 -2.25 -3.31
N ILE A 33 -0.24 -2.08 -2.75
CA ILE A 33 -0.59 -2.47 -1.38
C ILE A 33 -1.72 -3.51 -1.44
N THR A 34 -1.61 -4.57 -0.65
CA THR A 34 -2.66 -5.58 -0.50
C THR A 34 -2.68 -6.19 0.90
N ASP A 35 -3.81 -6.81 1.25
CA ASP A 35 -4.00 -7.60 2.48
C ASP A 35 -3.64 -6.78 3.72
N THR A 36 -4.20 -5.57 3.80
CA THR A 36 -3.92 -4.64 4.89
C THR A 36 -4.67 -5.02 6.16
N HIS A 37 -5.86 -5.62 6.01
CA HIS A 37 -6.72 -6.08 7.10
C HIS A 37 -6.81 -5.08 8.27
N LEU A 38 -7.12 -3.82 7.99
CA LEU A 38 -7.26 -2.78 9.02
C LEU A 38 -8.41 -3.14 9.96
N ASN A 39 -8.20 -2.81 11.23
CA ASN A 39 -9.14 -3.03 12.29
C ASN A 39 -9.98 -1.79 12.57
N GLN A 40 -11.12 -2.00 13.24
CA GLN A 40 -12.05 -0.98 13.73
C GLN A 40 -11.50 -0.06 14.83
N GLY A 41 -10.33 -0.36 15.36
CA GLY A 41 -9.64 0.35 16.43
C GLY A 41 -8.15 0.02 16.43
N GLU A 42 -7.37 0.66 17.30
CA GLU A 42 -5.91 0.58 17.24
C GLU A 42 -5.38 -0.82 17.55
N THR A 43 -5.99 -1.53 18.51
CA THR A 43 -5.58 -2.89 18.89
C THR A 43 -6.74 -3.86 18.99
N GLU A 44 -7.98 -3.38 18.84
CA GLU A 44 -9.20 -4.17 18.81
C GLU A 44 -9.24 -5.01 17.53
N CYS A 45 -9.13 -6.32 17.65
CA CYS A 45 -9.11 -7.23 16.50
C CYS A 45 -9.97 -8.46 16.82
N ASN A 46 -10.79 -8.89 15.86
CA ASN A 46 -11.59 -10.12 15.94
C ASN A 46 -10.85 -11.36 15.41
N SER A 47 -9.57 -11.20 15.04
CA SER A 47 -8.68 -12.29 14.65
C SER A 47 -8.10 -13.01 15.87
N PRO A 48 -7.90 -14.33 15.82
CA PRO A 48 -7.18 -15.05 16.87
C PRO A 48 -5.65 -14.80 16.84
N PHE A 49 -5.13 -14.18 15.77
CA PHE A 49 -3.70 -13.95 15.61
C PHE A 49 -3.28 -12.58 16.13
N GLU A 50 -2.45 -12.55 17.18
CA GLU A 50 -1.97 -11.31 17.83
C GLU A 50 -1.32 -10.33 16.84
N VAL A 51 -0.67 -10.82 15.79
CA VAL A 51 -0.03 -10.00 14.76
C VAL A 51 -1.04 -9.09 14.02
N ASN A 52 -2.32 -9.45 14.00
CA ASN A 52 -3.35 -8.67 13.32
C ASN A 52 -3.75 -7.42 14.09
N LYS A 53 -3.50 -7.36 15.40
CA LYS A 53 -3.67 -6.12 16.18
C LYS A 53 -2.76 -4.99 15.69
N LEU A 54 -1.63 -5.34 15.06
CA LEU A 54 -0.66 -4.37 14.54
C LEU A 54 -1.00 -3.84 13.13
N ALA A 55 -2.13 -4.23 12.53
CA ALA A 55 -2.48 -3.88 11.15
C ALA A 55 -2.53 -2.36 10.90
N ASN A 56 -3.17 -1.62 11.80
CA ASN A 56 -3.30 -0.16 11.69
C ASN A 56 -1.94 0.53 11.80
N ALA A 57 -1.10 0.12 12.75
CA ALA A 57 0.26 0.64 12.89
C ALA A 57 1.14 0.36 11.65
N ARG A 58 1.04 -0.85 11.06
CA ARG A 58 1.74 -1.17 9.82
C ARG A 58 1.30 -0.31 8.65
N MET A 59 0.00 -0.02 8.55
CA MET A 59 -0.52 0.79 7.44
C MET A 59 0.03 2.21 7.52
N ARG A 60 0.04 2.84 8.70
CA ARG A 60 0.70 4.15 8.89
C ARG A 60 2.21 4.11 8.60
N HIS A 61 2.88 2.99 8.92
CA HIS A 61 4.27 2.81 8.55
C HIS A 61 4.46 2.78 7.01
N VAL A 62 3.63 2.02 6.30
CA VAL A 62 3.65 1.95 4.83
C VAL A 62 3.32 3.30 4.19
N VAL A 63 2.31 4.02 4.66
CA VAL A 63 1.98 5.36 4.15
C VAL A 63 3.17 6.30 4.30
N ARG A 64 3.82 6.32 5.46
CA ARG A 64 5.02 7.15 5.69
C ARG A 64 6.19 6.74 4.80
N ASP A 65 6.41 5.45 4.58
CA ASP A 65 7.45 4.95 3.68
C ASP A 65 7.16 5.33 2.21
N LEU A 66 5.92 5.17 1.74
CA LEU A 66 5.53 5.55 0.38
C LEU A 66 5.62 7.06 0.15
N ASN A 67 5.26 7.87 1.14
CA ASN A 67 5.41 9.32 1.08
C ASN A 67 6.87 9.79 0.96
N ALA A 68 7.85 8.91 1.22
CA ALA A 68 9.27 9.18 1.05
C ALA A 68 9.82 8.67 -0.30
N ARG A 69 8.98 8.09 -1.17
CA ARG A 69 9.35 7.55 -2.48
C ARG A 69 8.74 8.38 -3.60
N GLU A 70 9.41 8.37 -4.75
CA GLU A 70 8.84 8.87 -6.01
C GLU A 70 8.05 7.75 -6.67
N VAL A 71 6.73 7.76 -6.46
CA VAL A 71 5.77 6.93 -7.20
C VAL A 71 4.70 7.85 -7.78
N ASP A 72 4.18 7.51 -8.94
CA ASP A 72 3.15 8.29 -9.63
C ASP A 72 1.76 8.05 -9.05
N PHE A 73 1.51 6.84 -8.53
CA PHE A 73 0.28 6.45 -7.88
C PHE A 73 0.45 5.14 -7.07
N VAL A 74 -0.54 4.86 -6.22
CA VAL A 74 -0.60 3.64 -5.40
C VAL A 74 -1.87 2.85 -5.74
N LEU A 75 -1.73 1.56 -6.02
CA LEU A 75 -2.87 0.66 -6.19
C LEU A 75 -3.09 -0.18 -4.93
N HIS A 76 -4.33 -0.20 -4.47
CA HIS A 76 -4.81 -1.14 -3.45
C HIS A 76 -5.55 -2.30 -4.11
N LEU A 77 -5.09 -3.55 -3.91
CA LEU A 77 -5.62 -4.71 -4.64
C LEU A 77 -6.68 -5.55 -3.90
N GLY A 78 -6.99 -5.23 -2.64
CA GLY A 78 -8.04 -5.94 -1.89
C GLY A 78 -7.70 -6.17 -0.43
N ASP A 79 -8.60 -6.90 0.25
CA ASP A 79 -8.48 -7.28 1.67
C ASP A 79 -8.09 -6.14 2.59
N LEU A 80 -8.80 -5.02 2.39
CA LEU A 80 -8.51 -3.76 3.08
C LEU A 80 -8.77 -3.86 4.58
N LEU A 81 -9.89 -4.49 4.95
CA LEU A 81 -10.46 -4.46 6.31
C LEU A 81 -10.51 -5.87 6.90
N HIS A 82 -10.31 -5.97 8.21
CA HIS A 82 -10.45 -7.24 8.92
C HIS A 82 -11.91 -7.58 9.26
N PRO A 83 -12.73 -6.64 9.80
CA PRO A 83 -14.14 -6.92 9.99
C PRO A 83 -14.82 -7.19 8.66
N VAL A 84 -15.75 -8.14 8.64
CA VAL A 84 -16.56 -8.46 7.46
C VAL A 84 -17.83 -7.60 7.44
N PRO A 85 -18.42 -7.32 6.26
CA PRO A 85 -19.66 -6.53 6.15
C PRO A 85 -20.84 -7.07 6.96
N HIS A 86 -20.84 -8.36 7.32
CA HIS A 86 -21.87 -8.98 8.15
C HIS A 86 -21.91 -8.45 9.60
N ILE A 87 -20.90 -7.70 10.03
CA ILE A 87 -20.90 -6.95 11.30
C ILE A 87 -20.80 -5.45 10.98
N PRO A 88 -21.92 -4.80 10.59
CA PRO A 88 -21.88 -3.51 9.89
C PRO A 88 -21.17 -2.40 10.66
N HIS A 89 -21.40 -2.31 11.97
CA HIS A 89 -20.83 -1.26 12.81
C HIS A 89 -19.30 -1.38 12.98
N LEU A 90 -18.75 -2.60 12.99
CA LEU A 90 -17.29 -2.80 13.02
C LEU A 90 -16.69 -2.56 11.63
N TYR A 91 -17.37 -3.00 10.58
CA TYR A 91 -16.97 -2.75 9.20
C TYR A 91 -16.89 -1.26 8.89
N GLU A 92 -17.92 -0.50 9.25
CA GLU A 92 -17.97 0.95 9.04
C GLU A 92 -16.83 1.67 9.78
N ARG A 93 -16.56 1.29 11.05
CA ARG A 93 -15.43 1.84 11.80
C ARG A 93 -14.09 1.50 11.16
N ALA A 94 -13.86 0.26 10.74
CA ALA A 94 -12.64 -0.13 10.06
C ALA A 94 -12.46 0.62 8.72
N ALA A 95 -13.56 0.80 7.97
CA ALA A 95 -13.56 1.60 6.74
C ALA A 95 -13.21 3.07 7.01
N GLN A 96 -13.70 3.64 8.12
CA GLN A 96 -13.35 4.99 8.54
C GLN A 96 -11.87 5.07 8.95
N CYS A 97 -11.35 4.11 9.72
CA CYS A 97 -9.92 4.02 10.05
C CYS A 97 -9.05 3.94 8.79
N PHE A 98 -9.46 3.16 7.78
CA PHE A 98 -8.77 3.11 6.50
C PHE A 98 -8.75 4.48 5.82
N LYS A 99 -9.93 5.10 5.65
CA LYS A 99 -10.07 6.44 5.05
C LYS A 99 -9.20 7.47 5.76
N ASP A 100 -9.15 7.44 7.09
CA ASP A 100 -8.37 8.40 7.86
C ASP A 100 -6.86 8.21 7.67
N GLN A 101 -6.38 6.98 7.55
CA GLN A 101 -4.97 6.72 7.32
C GLN A 101 -4.52 6.99 5.88
N VAL A 102 -5.37 6.73 4.88
CA VAL A 102 -5.01 7.01 3.48
C VAL A 102 -5.07 8.49 3.13
N LYS A 103 -5.73 9.34 3.93
CA LYS A 103 -5.67 10.81 3.77
C LYS A 103 -4.25 11.35 3.86
N ASP A 104 -3.38 10.68 4.60
CA ASP A 104 -1.98 11.09 4.76
C ASP A 104 -1.11 10.67 3.56
N LEU A 105 -1.61 9.82 2.65
CA LEU A 105 -0.90 9.41 1.44
C LEU A 105 -0.88 10.55 0.42
N ARG A 106 0.31 10.89 -0.09
CA ARG A 106 0.54 12.06 -0.96
C ARG A 106 0.45 11.77 -2.46
N HIS A 107 0.11 10.53 -2.82
CA HIS A 107 0.09 9.99 -4.19
C HIS A 107 -1.32 9.64 -4.62
#